data_AF-A0A644ZFQ5-F1
#
_entry.id   AF-A0A644ZFQ5-F1
#
_cell.length_a   1.000
_cell.length_b   1.000
_cell.length_c   1.000
_cell.angle_alpha   90.00
_cell.angle_beta   90.00
_cell.angle_gamma   90.00
#
_symmetry.space_group_name_H-M   'P 1'
#
loop_
_entity.id
_entity.type
_entity.pdbx_description
1 polymer ?
#
loop_
_entity_poly.entity_id
_entity_poly.type
_entity_poly.pdbx_seq_one_letter_code
_entity_poly.pdbx_strand_id
1 'polypeptide(L)'
;MLKTSFRPEFLNRLDEIVFYRPLTKADLIKIIDLLIADLEKRLANRQLKVTVTDKAKEYIVETGSDPVYGARPLKRYIQSKVETLLARRIIADDAEPGSTLVIDKNEDGLFVR
;
A
#
# COMPACT_ATOMS: atom_id res chain seq x y z
N MET A 1 2.95 -10.83 29.07
CA MET A 1 2.61 -9.41 28.81
C MET A 1 1.14 -9.14 29.08
N LEU A 2 0.16 -9.77 28.42
CA LEU A 2 -1.25 -9.46 28.68
C LEU A 2 -1.71 -9.73 30.14
N LYS A 3 -1.50 -10.94 30.66
CA LYS A 3 -1.83 -11.32 32.05
C LYS A 3 -0.98 -10.62 33.12
N THR A 4 0.16 -10.05 32.72
CA THR A 4 1.06 -9.31 33.61
C THR A 4 0.81 -7.80 33.59
N SER A 5 0.22 -7.26 32.52
CA SER A 5 -0.06 -5.82 32.37
C SER A 5 -1.50 -5.45 32.74
N PHE A 6 -2.44 -6.40 32.73
CA PHE A 6 -3.83 -6.16 33.09
C PHE A 6 -4.27 -7.00 34.28
N ARG A 7 -5.06 -6.39 35.16
CA ARG A 7 -5.63 -7.06 36.33
C ARG A 7 -6.63 -8.15 35.92
N PRO A 8 -6.72 -9.27 36.68
CA PRO A 8 -7.66 -10.36 36.39
C PRO A 8 -9.12 -9.91 36.28
N GLU A 9 -9.57 -8.95 37.11
CA GLU A 9 -10.96 -8.51 37.12
C GLU A 9 -11.34 -7.75 35.85
N PHE A 10 -10.39 -7.07 35.22
CA PHE A 10 -10.59 -6.44 33.91
C PHE A 10 -10.69 -7.50 32.81
N LEU A 11 -9.77 -8.47 32.81
CA LEU A 11 -9.77 -9.54 31.81
C LEU A 11 -11.05 -10.38 31.86
N ASN A 12 -11.62 -10.59 33.06
CA ASN A 12 -12.88 -11.30 33.26
C ASN A 12 -14.12 -10.51 32.80
N ARG A 13 -13.98 -9.26 32.36
CA ARG A 13 -15.08 -8.42 31.82
C ARG A 13 -15.05 -8.30 30.29
N LEU A 14 -14.11 -8.98 29.64
CA LEU A 14 -14.04 -9.06 28.19
C LEU A 14 -14.69 -10.36 27.74
N ASP A 15 -15.63 -10.27 26.81
CA ASP A 15 -16.27 -11.45 26.21
C ASP A 15 -15.25 -12.27 25.40
N GLU A 16 -14.35 -11.59 24.68
CA GLU A 16 -13.31 -12.22 23.87
C GLU A 16 -12.03 -11.37 23.83
N ILE A 17 -10.89 -12.05 23.68
CA ILE A 17 -9.59 -11.43 23.45
C ILE A 17 -9.09 -11.86 22.08
N VAL A 18 -9.08 -10.92 21.12
CA VAL A 18 -8.65 -11.16 19.74
C VAL A 18 -7.16 -10.83 19.56
N PHE A 19 -6.38 -11.81 19.13
CA PHE A 19 -4.96 -11.62 18.80
C PHE A 19 -4.77 -11.35 17.31
N TYR A 20 -4.21 -10.19 16.99
CA TYR A 20 -3.82 -9.85 15.63
C TYR A 20 -2.42 -10.42 15.34
N ARG A 21 -2.32 -11.27 14.32
CA ARG A 21 -1.03 -11.81 13.86
C ARG A 21 -0.29 -10.75 13.02
N PRO A 22 1.06 -10.76 13.02
CA PRO A 22 1.83 -9.94 12.10
C PRO A 22 1.45 -10.22 10.64
N LEU A 23 1.56 -9.19 9.80
CA LEU A 23 1.27 -9.30 8.37
C LEU A 23 2.35 -10.11 7.66
N THR A 24 1.93 -11.02 6.79
CA THR A 24 2.83 -11.74 5.89
C THR A 24 3.13 -10.91 4.64
N LYS A 25 4.17 -11.28 3.87
CA LYS A 25 4.44 -10.67 2.55
C LYS A 25 3.21 -10.72 1.64
N ALA A 26 2.47 -11.83 1.65
CA ALA A 26 1.25 -11.98 0.86
C ALA A 26 0.13 -11.03 1.31
N ASP A 27 -0.01 -10.79 2.62
CA ASP A 27 -0.98 -9.81 3.13
C ASP A 27 -0.59 -8.39 2.73
N LEU A 28 0.71 -8.06 2.75
CA LEU A 28 1.20 -6.76 2.30
C LEU A 28 0.92 -6.53 0.82
N ILE A 29 1.11 -7.54 -0.04
CA ILE A 29 0.76 -7.45 -1.47
C ILE A 29 -0.73 -7.17 -1.66
N LYS A 30 -1.61 -7.88 -0.95
CA LYS A 30 -3.06 -7.62 -0.99
C LYS A 30 -3.40 -6.20 -0.54
N ILE A 31 -2.71 -5.69 0.47
CA ILE A 31 -2.90 -4.31 0.93
C ILE A 31 -2.44 -3.31 -0.13
N ILE A 32 -1.35 -3.58 -0.86
CA ILE A 32 -0.95 -2.75 -2.02
C ILE A 32 -2.07 -2.72 -3.05
N ASP A 33 -2.65 -3.87 -3.41
CA ASP A 33 -3.75 -3.94 -4.38
C ASP A 33 -4.95 -3.08 -3.94
N LEU A 34 -5.33 -3.12 -2.65
CA LEU A 34 -6.39 -2.29 -2.10
C LEU A 34 -6.07 -0.79 -2.20
N LEU A 35 -4.83 -0.40 -1.92
CA LEU A 35 -4.38 0.99 -1.98
C LEU A 35 -4.32 1.52 -3.42
N ILE A 36 -3.90 0.68 -4.37
CA ILE A 36 -3.90 1.02 -5.79
C ILE A 36 -5.33 1.13 -6.33
N ALA A 37 -6.24 0.24 -5.93
CA ALA A 37 -7.65 0.35 -6.31
C ALA A 37 -8.30 1.64 -5.79
N ASP A 38 -7.95 2.08 -4.57
CA ASP A 38 -8.41 3.37 -4.04
C ASP A 38 -7.83 4.57 -4.82
N LEU A 39 -6.57 4.47 -5.23
CA LEU A 39 -5.94 5.47 -6.09
C LEU A 39 -6.58 5.53 -7.49
N GLU A 40 -6.86 4.39 -8.10
CA GLU A 40 -7.54 4.29 -9.40
C GLU A 40 -8.92 4.95 -9.34
N LYS A 41 -9.70 4.72 -8.27
CA LYS A 41 -10.98 5.41 -8.06
C LYS A 41 -10.87 6.93 -8.06
N ARG A 42 -9.82 7.49 -7.46
CA ARG A 42 -9.56 8.95 -7.47
C ARG A 42 -9.20 9.46 -8.86
N LEU A 43 -8.51 8.65 -9.66
CA LEU A 43 -8.08 8.99 -11.02
C LEU A 43 -9.14 8.72 -12.09
N ALA A 44 -10.19 7.95 -11.77
CA ALA A 44 -11.30 7.65 -12.68
C ALA A 44 -12.00 8.91 -13.20
N ASN A 45 -12.09 9.98 -12.39
CA ASN A 45 -12.65 11.27 -12.82
C ASN A 45 -11.84 11.94 -13.95
N ARG A 46 -10.59 11.54 -14.14
CA ARG A 46 -9.71 11.97 -15.25
C ARG A 46 -9.63 10.93 -16.37
N GLN A 47 -10.45 9.88 -16.32
CA GLN A 47 -10.44 8.75 -17.27
C GLN A 47 -9.08 8.01 -17.33
N LEU A 48 -8.29 8.08 -16.27
CA LEU A 48 -6.99 7.41 -16.20
C LEU A 48 -7.12 6.12 -15.39
N LYS A 49 -6.49 5.06 -15.88
CA LYS A 49 -6.32 3.80 -15.16
C LYS A 49 -4.91 3.68 -14.62
N VAL A 50 -4.76 2.97 -13.50
CA VAL A 50 -3.46 2.70 -12.89
C VAL A 50 -3.32 1.23 -12.61
N THR A 51 -2.18 0.64 -13.00
CA THR A 51 -1.82 -0.73 -12.64
C THR A 51 -0.40 -0.77 -12.11
N VAL A 52 -0.09 -1.78 -11.31
CA VAL A 52 1.25 -2.00 -10.74
C VAL A 52 1.68 -3.43 -11.07
N THR A 53 2.87 -3.59 -11.64
CA THR A 53 3.41 -4.92 -11.95
C THR A 53 3.77 -5.67 -10.67
N ASP A 54 3.80 -7.00 -10.72
CA ASP A 54 4.17 -7.80 -9.55
C ASP A 54 5.59 -7.48 -9.05
N LYS A 55 6.52 -7.23 -9.98
CA LYS A 55 7.89 -6.78 -9.67
C LYS A 55 7.91 -5.47 -8.90
N ALA A 56 7.07 -4.51 -9.28
CA ALA A 56 6.93 -3.26 -8.54
C ALA A 56 6.26 -3.47 -7.17
N LYS A 57 5.25 -4.34 -7.06
CA LYS A 57 4.64 -4.67 -5.76
C LYS A 57 5.66 -5.27 -4.80
N GLU A 58 6.47 -6.23 -5.26
CA GLU A 58 7.53 -6.83 -4.45
C GLU A 58 8.53 -5.77 -3.95
N TYR A 59 8.97 -4.89 -4.84
CA TYR A 59 9.87 -3.81 -4.49
C TYR A 59 9.26 -2.81 -3.47
N ILE A 60 7.97 -2.50 -3.61
CA ILE A 60 7.24 -1.65 -2.66
C ILE A 60 7.16 -2.33 -1.28
N VAL A 61 6.96 -3.65 -1.21
CA VAL A 61 7.00 -4.37 0.07
C VAL A 61 8.38 -4.30 0.69
N GLU A 62 9.43 -4.57 -0.08
CA GLU A 62 10.82 -4.59 0.41
C GLU A 62 11.30 -3.22 0.93
N THR A 63 10.89 -2.14 0.26
CA THR A 63 11.35 -0.78 0.59
C THR A 63 10.39 0.02 1.46
N GLY A 64 9.12 -0.37 1.51
CA GLY A 64 8.05 0.39 2.14
C GLY A 64 7.42 -0.29 3.36
N SER A 65 7.78 -1.53 3.70
CA SER A 65 7.23 -2.23 4.88
C SER A 65 8.16 -2.16 6.09
N ASP A 66 7.54 -2.18 7.28
CA ASP A 66 8.25 -2.33 8.55
C ASP A 66 7.50 -3.38 9.39
N PRO A 67 8.17 -4.47 9.82
CA PRO A 67 7.55 -5.52 10.64
C PRO A 67 6.93 -5.02 11.94
N VAL A 68 7.47 -3.94 12.53
CA VAL A 68 7.03 -3.36 13.80
C VAL A 68 5.80 -2.47 13.61
N TYR A 69 5.72 -1.75 12.48
CA TYR A 69 4.64 -0.79 12.21
C TYR A 69 3.56 -1.32 11.25
N GLY A 70 3.65 -2.58 10.83
CA GLY A 70 2.70 -3.22 9.93
C GLY A 70 2.62 -2.52 8.57
N ALA A 71 1.40 -2.38 8.02
CA ALA A 71 1.20 -1.78 6.70
C ALA A 71 1.17 -0.23 6.70
N ARG A 72 1.32 0.44 7.86
CA ARG A 72 1.25 1.92 7.90
C ARG A 72 2.37 2.59 7.10
N PRO A 73 3.64 2.16 7.20
CA PRO A 73 4.72 2.69 6.35
C PRO A 73 4.45 2.45 4.87
N LEU A 74 3.84 1.32 4.53
CA LEU A 74 3.50 0.94 3.15
C LEU A 74 2.54 1.93 2.52
N LYS A 75 1.47 2.29 3.24
CA LYS A 75 0.53 3.32 2.80
C LYS A 75 1.22 4.65 2.52
N ARG A 76 2.10 5.08 3.43
CA ARG A 76 2.88 6.33 3.27
C ARG A 76 3.84 6.26 2.09
N TYR A 77 4.45 5.11 1.84
CA TYR A 77 5.32 4.90 0.70
C TYR A 77 4.55 5.06 -0.62
N ILE A 78 3.40 4.41 -0.78
CA ILE A 78 2.56 4.56 -1.98
C ILE A 78 2.15 6.03 -2.17
N GLN A 79 1.66 6.68 -1.12
CA GLN A 79 1.27 8.09 -1.18
C GLN A 79 2.42 9.03 -1.57
N SER A 80 3.64 8.76 -1.11
CA SER A 80 4.78 9.66 -1.35
C SER A 80 5.55 9.36 -2.63
N LYS A 81 5.71 8.09 -3.00
CA LYS A 81 6.52 7.66 -4.15
C LYS A 81 5.65 7.40 -5.36
N VAL A 82 4.65 6.53 -5.22
CA VAL A 82 3.80 6.11 -6.33
C VAL A 82 2.93 7.26 -6.82
N GLU A 83 2.22 7.96 -5.93
CA GLU A 83 1.39 9.09 -6.34
C GLU A 83 2.22 10.23 -6.94
N THR A 84 3.43 10.49 -6.43
CA THR A 84 4.34 11.49 -6.99
C THR A 84 4.78 11.14 -8.41
N LEU A 85 5.11 9.86 -8.67
CA LEU A 85 5.48 9.40 -10.02
C LEU A 85 4.33 9.58 -11.00
N LEU A 86 3.11 9.19 -10.59
CA LEU A 86 1.91 9.37 -11.42
C LEU A 86 1.60 10.85 -11.64
N ALA A 87 1.68 11.69 -10.60
CA ALA A 87 1.43 13.12 -10.73
C ALA A 87 2.39 13.77 -11.72
N ARG A 88 3.69 13.44 -11.66
CA ARG A 88 4.68 13.92 -12.64
C ARG A 88 4.35 13.48 -14.06
N ARG A 89 3.97 12.21 -14.25
CA ARG A 89 3.56 11.67 -15.57
C ARG A 89 2.34 12.41 -16.13
N ILE A 90 1.33 12.67 -15.28
CA ILE A 90 0.11 13.36 -15.66
C ILE A 90 0.37 14.83 -16.01
N ILE A 91 1.23 15.52 -15.24
CA ILE A 91 1.58 16.93 -15.48
C ILE A 91 2.44 17.10 -16.74
N ALA A 92 3.26 16.12 -17.08
CA ALA A 92 4.06 16.12 -18.31
C ALA A 92 3.23 15.98 -19.61
N ASP A 93 1.88 16.04 -19.49
CA ASP A 93 0.88 16.07 -20.57
C ASP A 93 0.88 14.86 -21.51
N ASP A 94 1.41 13.76 -21.03
CA ASP A 94 1.63 12.54 -21.82
C ASP A 94 0.60 11.44 -21.50
N ALA A 95 -0.46 11.79 -20.76
CA ALA A 95 -1.48 10.87 -20.30
C ALA A 95 -2.84 11.28 -20.86
N GLU A 96 -3.15 10.83 -22.07
CA GLU A 96 -4.44 11.06 -22.72
C GLU A 96 -5.59 10.38 -21.92
N PRO A 97 -6.82 10.94 -21.96
CA PRO A 97 -7.99 10.26 -21.41
C PRO A 97 -8.12 8.83 -21.94
N GLY A 98 -8.38 7.87 -21.05
CA GLY A 98 -8.44 6.44 -21.37
C GLY A 98 -7.10 5.69 -21.24
N SER A 99 -6.00 6.42 -21.03
CA SER A 99 -4.67 5.81 -20.84
C SER A 99 -4.58 4.97 -19.57
N THR A 100 -3.78 3.92 -19.64
CA THR A 100 -3.41 3.09 -18.49
C THR A 100 -1.97 3.36 -18.11
N LEU A 101 -1.77 4.05 -17.00
CA LEU A 101 -0.44 4.27 -16.42
C LEU A 101 -0.02 3.00 -15.69
N VAL A 102 1.14 2.46 -16.05
CA VAL A 102 1.63 1.23 -15.41
C VAL A 102 2.89 1.53 -14.64
N ILE A 103 2.86 1.26 -13.34
CA ILE A 103 4.01 1.38 -12.47
C ILE A 103 4.78 0.06 -12.52
N ASP A 104 6.05 0.16 -12.87
CA ASP A 104 6.96 -0.97 -12.96
C ASP A 104 8.30 -0.65 -12.27
N LYS A 105 9.17 -1.66 -12.14
CA LYS A 105 10.47 -1.56 -11.47
C LYS A 105 11.62 -1.86 -12.43
N ASN A 106 12.54 -0.92 -12.58
CA ASN A 106 13.80 -1.10 -13.32
C ASN A 106 15.00 -1.18 -12.35
N GLU A 107 16.21 -0.89 -12.82
CA GLU A 107 17.42 -0.89 -11.96
C GLU A 107 17.45 0.31 -11.00
N ASP A 108 16.98 1.47 -11.45
CA ASP A 108 16.98 2.73 -10.69
C ASP A 108 15.82 2.85 -9.68
N GLY A 109 14.79 2.01 -9.81
CA GLY A 109 13.66 1.95 -8.89
C GLY A 109 12.32 1.88 -9.61
N LEU A 110 11.33 2.59 -9.07
CA LEU A 110 9.99 2.65 -9.65
C LEU A 110 9.93 3.70 -10.76
N PHE A 111 9.26 3.34 -11.85
CA PHE A 111 8.96 4.25 -12.96
C PHE A 111 7.54 4.00 -13.48
N VAL A 112 7.04 4.92 -14.31
CA VAL A 112 5.74 4.80 -14.99
C VAL A 112 6.02 4.64 -16.48
N ARG A 113 5.51 3.55 -17.07
CA ARG A 113 5.44 3.39 -18.53
C ARG A 113 4.15 3.95 -19.08
#